data_AF-A0A7C4Y5E6-F1
#
_entry.id   AF-A0A7C4Y5E6-F1
#
_cell.length_a   1.000
_cell.length_b   1.000
_cell.length_c   1.000
_cell.angle_alpha   90.00
_cell.angle_beta   90.00
_cell.angle_gamma   90.00
#
_symmetry.space_group_name_H-M   'P 1'
#
loop_
_entity.id
_entity.type
_entity.pdbx_description
1 polymer ?
#
loop_
_entity_poly.entity_id
_entity_poly.type
_entity_poly.pdbx_seq_one_letter_code
_entity_poly.pdbx_strand_id
1 'polypeptide(L)'
;MIPQKRNWLFAMLLTAPMLVFFWGYLFNHSNDLEPTGFIQHDNVSYVAYAKQYLDSDKNSLFYSNPFNDSDDHQPIYFQTQTLLFAGLMKAGIPPGWILIPFTLICSFICFRLLISIYDHLFPGNKHRTISIWLFAWGGGLLTLSGFFAQLLYGSSTVNSIFFLDPGAGWWGLNFGRSLFFSCEAYYHLLFLGVIYCLLKQKWAGALVISAMLSISHPFTGIELLSITSAWLLAEKIIFKNKNIPAWLVISELLILLFHLYYYLYYLTQFDDHRSVNEQYALNWRLRFFSIIPAYCITGLLALLSVWKINKPGKFFSQSQNRLFLLWFLVAFSLANHEMVIKPMQPLHFTRGYIWASLFLLGI
;
A
#
# COMPACT_ATOMS: atom_id res chain seq x y z
N MET A 1 24.61 -7.17 -17.30
CA MET A 1 23.83 -6.05 -16.71
C MET A 1 22.68 -5.74 -17.65
N ILE A 2 21.41 -5.85 -17.23
CA ILE A 2 20.27 -5.58 -18.12
C ILE A 2 20.21 -4.05 -18.34
N PRO A 3 20.11 -3.56 -19.59
CA PRO A 3 19.99 -2.14 -19.88
C PRO A 3 18.82 -1.48 -19.13
N GLN A 4 19.05 -0.32 -18.53
CA GLN A 4 18.03 0.44 -17.78
C GLN A 4 16.75 0.70 -18.59
N LYS A 5 16.85 0.86 -19.91
CA LYS A 5 15.70 1.01 -20.83
C LYS A 5 14.76 -0.21 -20.81
N ARG A 6 15.29 -1.44 -20.67
CA ARG A 6 14.47 -2.67 -20.63
C ARG A 6 13.63 -2.77 -19.35
N ASN A 7 14.08 -2.16 -18.25
CA ASN A 7 13.32 -2.17 -16.99
C ASN A 7 12.11 -1.24 -17.04
N TRP A 8 12.20 -0.10 -17.71
CA TRP A 8 11.05 0.77 -17.93
C TRP A 8 10.00 0.15 -18.84
N LEU A 9 10.44 -0.50 -19.94
CA LEU A 9 9.52 -1.25 -20.79
C LEU A 9 8.84 -2.39 -20.01
N PHE A 10 9.59 -3.09 -19.15
CA PHE A 10 9.00 -4.14 -18.33
C PHE A 10 8.00 -3.59 -17.29
N ALA A 11 8.29 -2.46 -16.65
CA ALA A 11 7.33 -1.78 -15.77
C ALA A 11 6.05 -1.38 -16.53
N MET A 12 6.18 -0.93 -17.79
CA MET A 12 5.04 -0.60 -18.64
C MET A 12 4.19 -1.84 -18.96
N LEU A 13 4.83 -2.98 -19.26
CA LEU A 13 4.14 -4.26 -19.45
C LEU A 13 3.42 -4.73 -18.19
N LEU A 14 4.04 -4.55 -17.01
CA LEU A 14 3.37 -4.83 -15.73
C LEU A 14 2.19 -3.90 -15.49
N THR A 15 2.21 -2.66 -15.99
CA THR A 15 1.10 -1.69 -15.87
C THR A 15 -0.03 -1.96 -16.88
N ALA A 16 0.22 -2.77 -17.92
CA ALA A 16 -0.72 -3.00 -19.02
C ALA A 16 -2.12 -3.49 -18.60
N PRO A 17 -2.31 -4.39 -17.61
CA PRO A 17 -3.66 -4.78 -17.16
C PRO A 17 -4.51 -3.60 -16.72
N MET A 18 -3.89 -2.61 -16.08
CA MET A 18 -4.56 -1.39 -15.63
C MET A 18 -4.91 -0.48 -16.80
N LEU A 19 -3.98 -0.34 -17.76
CA LEU A 19 -4.23 0.42 -18.98
C LEU A 19 -5.42 -0.15 -19.75
N VAL A 20 -5.49 -1.47 -19.91
CA VAL A 20 -6.61 -2.15 -20.55
C VAL A 20 -7.91 -1.90 -19.80
N PHE A 21 -7.89 -1.99 -18.46
CA PHE A 21 -9.06 -1.71 -17.63
C PHE A 21 -9.56 -0.27 -17.78
N PHE A 22 -8.68 0.72 -17.62
CA PHE A 22 -9.06 2.13 -17.74
C PHE A 22 -9.44 2.51 -19.17
N TRP A 23 -8.81 1.91 -20.18
CA TRP A 23 -9.23 2.08 -21.57
C TRP A 23 -10.65 1.55 -21.79
N GLY A 24 -10.95 0.36 -21.29
CA GLY A 24 -12.30 -0.19 -21.31
C GLY A 24 -13.29 0.74 -20.60
N TYR A 25 -12.96 1.22 -19.41
CA TYR A 25 -13.81 2.15 -18.66
C TYR A 25 -14.09 3.46 -19.44
N LEU A 26 -13.07 4.04 -20.07
CA LEU A 26 -13.18 5.33 -20.76
C LEU A 26 -13.85 5.26 -22.13
N PHE A 27 -13.81 4.09 -22.79
CA PHE A 27 -14.22 3.99 -24.20
C PHE A 27 -15.25 2.89 -24.49
N ASN A 28 -15.51 1.99 -23.54
CA ASN A 28 -16.50 0.92 -23.68
C ASN A 28 -17.71 1.18 -22.77
N HIS A 29 -18.42 2.26 -23.05
CA HIS A 29 -19.69 2.63 -22.42
C HIS A 29 -20.70 3.02 -23.50
N SER A 30 -21.98 3.02 -23.15
CA SER A 30 -23.04 3.47 -24.04
C SER A 30 -22.98 5.00 -24.23
N ASN A 31 -23.51 5.49 -25.36
CA ASN A 31 -23.42 6.91 -25.73
C ASN A 31 -24.18 7.87 -24.79
N ASP A 32 -25.07 7.33 -23.94
CA ASP A 32 -25.84 8.05 -22.92
C ASP A 32 -25.11 8.18 -21.58
N LEU A 33 -23.95 7.53 -21.43
CA LEU A 33 -23.13 7.58 -20.22
C LEU A 33 -21.85 8.36 -20.45
N GLU A 34 -21.42 9.11 -19.44
CA GLU A 34 -20.13 9.79 -19.42
C GLU A 34 -19.22 9.17 -18.34
N PRO A 35 -17.97 8.79 -18.67
CA PRO A 35 -17.05 8.21 -17.72
C PRO A 35 -16.55 9.27 -16.74
N THR A 36 -17.00 9.19 -15.48
CA THR A 36 -16.65 10.15 -14.42
C THR A 36 -15.20 10.03 -13.93
N GLY A 37 -14.56 8.89 -14.21
CA GLY A 37 -13.26 8.49 -13.67
C GLY A 37 -13.33 7.91 -12.26
N PHE A 38 -14.53 7.70 -11.72
CA PHE A 38 -14.74 7.06 -10.42
C PHE A 38 -15.00 5.57 -10.65
N ILE A 39 -13.98 4.75 -10.39
CA ILE A 39 -14.06 3.29 -10.55
C ILE A 39 -14.37 2.59 -9.21
N GLN A 40 -14.23 3.30 -8.09
CA GLN A 40 -14.53 2.86 -6.74
C GLN A 40 -15.07 4.02 -5.90
N HIS A 41 -15.87 3.73 -4.88
CA HIS A 41 -16.46 4.73 -3.97
C HIS A 41 -15.43 5.69 -3.34
N ASP A 42 -14.23 5.21 -2.99
CA ASP A 42 -13.19 6.05 -2.37
C ASP A 42 -12.73 7.19 -3.29
N ASN A 43 -12.82 7.01 -4.62
CA ASN A 43 -12.48 8.07 -5.57
C ASN A 43 -13.34 9.32 -5.37
N VAL A 44 -14.62 9.13 -5.06
CA VAL A 44 -15.55 10.24 -4.80
C VAL A 44 -15.11 10.98 -3.55
N SER A 45 -14.75 10.25 -2.49
CA SER A 45 -14.27 10.83 -1.24
C SER A 45 -12.97 11.62 -1.44
N TYR A 46 -12.02 11.12 -2.24
CA TYR A 46 -10.77 11.85 -2.52
C TYR A 46 -11.01 13.20 -3.21
N VAL A 47 -11.98 13.25 -4.13
CA VAL A 47 -12.37 14.48 -4.82
C VAL A 47 -13.12 15.42 -3.87
N ALA A 48 -13.97 14.88 -2.99
CA ALA A 48 -14.63 15.66 -1.97
C ALA A 48 -13.62 16.30 -1.00
N TYR A 49 -12.58 15.57 -0.56
CA TYR A 49 -11.49 16.12 0.24
C TYR A 49 -10.74 17.24 -0.51
N ALA A 50 -10.46 17.04 -1.80
CA ALA A 50 -9.79 18.05 -2.61
C ALA A 50 -10.66 19.31 -2.79
N LYS A 51 -11.97 19.15 -2.96
CA LYS A 51 -12.92 20.27 -3.08
C LYS A 51 -12.97 21.14 -1.83
N GLN A 52 -12.78 20.58 -0.64
CA GLN A 52 -12.75 21.37 0.60
C GLN A 52 -11.65 22.43 0.62
N TYR A 53 -10.55 22.25 -0.13
CA TYR A 53 -9.55 23.30 -0.31
C TYR A 53 -10.01 24.46 -1.20
N LEU A 54 -10.99 24.23 -2.07
CA LEU A 54 -11.44 25.18 -3.07
C LEU A 54 -12.75 25.88 -2.67
N ASP A 55 -13.64 25.12 -2.02
CA ASP A 55 -14.98 25.55 -1.67
C ASP A 55 -15.03 26.17 -0.26
N SER A 56 -13.98 26.02 0.55
CA SER A 56 -13.91 26.63 1.88
C SER A 56 -13.53 28.11 1.82
N ASP A 57 -14.23 28.94 2.59
CA ASP A 57 -13.88 30.34 2.81
C ASP A 57 -12.60 30.52 3.65
N LYS A 58 -12.06 29.44 4.23
CA LYS A 58 -10.86 29.46 5.08
C LYS A 58 -9.62 29.20 4.23
N ASN A 59 -8.75 30.21 4.07
CA ASN A 59 -7.44 30.03 3.45
C ASN A 59 -6.50 29.24 4.38
N SER A 60 -6.49 27.91 4.23
CA SER A 60 -5.74 26.99 5.08
C SER A 60 -4.95 25.98 4.25
N LEU A 61 -3.83 25.50 4.80
CA LEU A 61 -3.14 24.32 4.28
C LEU A 61 -3.87 23.02 4.64
N PHE A 62 -4.84 23.07 5.54
CA PHE A 62 -5.66 21.95 5.96
C PHE A 62 -7.06 22.02 5.32
N TYR A 63 -7.69 20.87 5.16
CA TYR A 63 -9.07 20.76 4.69
C TYR A 63 -9.99 20.25 5.81
N SER A 64 -11.28 20.58 5.71
CA SER A 64 -12.32 20.15 6.65
C SER A 64 -12.95 18.82 6.23
N ASN A 65 -13.72 18.18 7.11
CA ASN A 65 -14.49 16.99 6.72
C ASN A 65 -15.59 17.38 5.70
N PRO A 66 -15.58 16.88 4.45
CA PRO A 66 -16.60 17.22 3.45
C PRO A 66 -17.97 16.61 3.73
N PHE A 67 -18.06 15.70 4.70
CA PHE A 67 -19.30 15.00 5.08
C PHE A 67 -19.88 15.52 6.40
N ASN A 68 -19.32 16.61 6.94
CA ASN A 68 -19.94 17.33 8.04
C ASN A 68 -21.03 18.22 7.42
N ASP A 69 -22.28 18.07 7.88
CA ASP A 69 -23.43 18.86 7.43
C ASP A 69 -23.74 20.05 8.36
N SER A 70 -22.93 20.25 9.42
CA SER A 70 -23.07 21.39 10.33
C SER A 70 -22.30 22.61 9.84
N ASP A 71 -22.79 23.82 10.11
CA ASP A 71 -22.13 25.07 9.67
C ASP A 71 -20.74 25.33 10.32
N ASP A 72 -20.24 24.45 11.20
CA ASP A 72 -18.93 24.54 11.85
C ASP A 72 -17.92 23.52 11.30
N HIS A 73 -17.29 23.86 10.16
CA HIS A 73 -16.26 23.05 9.53
C HIS A 73 -14.86 23.48 9.96
N GLN A 74 -14.16 22.68 10.75
CA GLN A 74 -12.78 22.95 11.15
C GLN A 74 -11.76 22.31 10.18
N PRO A 75 -10.85 23.10 9.58
CA PRO A 75 -9.85 22.57 8.66
C PRO A 75 -8.71 21.91 9.46
N ILE A 76 -8.83 20.60 9.68
CA ILE A 76 -7.93 19.82 10.55
C ILE A 76 -7.12 18.76 9.80
N TYR A 77 -7.52 18.40 8.58
CA TYR A 77 -6.90 17.31 7.81
C TYR A 77 -5.85 17.83 6.84
N PHE A 78 -4.76 17.08 6.69
CA PHE A 78 -3.76 17.34 5.66
C PHE A 78 -3.40 16.05 4.95
N GLN A 79 -3.36 16.09 3.62
CA GLN A 79 -2.92 15.00 2.76
C GLN A 79 -2.25 15.56 1.51
N THR A 80 -1.03 15.12 1.23
CA THR A 80 -0.20 15.73 0.16
C THR A 80 -0.83 15.60 -1.24
N GLN A 81 -1.35 14.42 -1.57
CA GLN A 81 -2.02 14.13 -2.83
C GLN A 81 -3.33 14.90 -2.97
N THR A 82 -4.05 15.12 -1.87
CA THR A 82 -5.32 15.84 -1.87
C THR A 82 -5.11 17.32 -2.20
N LEU A 83 -4.05 17.93 -1.66
CA LEU A 83 -3.65 19.30 -2.02
C LEU A 83 -3.26 19.41 -3.51
N LEU A 84 -2.55 18.41 -4.05
CA LEU A 84 -2.25 18.35 -5.49
C LEU A 84 -3.53 18.28 -6.33
N PHE A 85 -4.49 17.42 -5.95
CA PHE A 85 -5.76 17.30 -6.66
C PHE A 85 -6.54 18.62 -6.63
N ALA A 86 -6.59 19.30 -5.49
CA ALA A 86 -7.21 20.61 -5.37
C ALA A 86 -6.57 21.64 -6.33
N GLY A 87 -5.24 21.68 -6.42
CA GLY A 87 -4.54 22.55 -7.34
C GLY A 87 -4.87 22.29 -8.82
N LEU A 88 -4.96 21.02 -9.22
CA LEU A 88 -5.33 20.62 -10.58
C LEU A 88 -6.80 20.93 -10.90
N MET A 89 -7.70 20.72 -9.93
CA MET A 89 -9.12 21.07 -10.06
C MET A 89 -9.31 22.59 -10.17
N LYS A 90 -8.54 23.39 -9.41
CA LYS A 90 -8.52 24.85 -9.54
C LYS A 90 -8.10 25.31 -10.95
N ALA A 91 -7.28 24.52 -11.63
CA ALA A 91 -6.91 24.76 -13.03
C ALA A 91 -7.96 24.29 -14.06
N GLY A 92 -9.13 23.81 -13.61
CA GLY A 92 -10.23 23.37 -14.46
C GLY A 92 -10.10 21.92 -14.97
N ILE A 93 -9.20 21.12 -14.43
CA ILE A 93 -9.04 19.72 -14.84
C ILE A 93 -10.12 18.86 -14.15
N PRO A 94 -10.94 18.10 -14.91
CA PRO A 94 -11.98 17.27 -14.31
C PRO A 94 -11.40 16.12 -13.48
N PRO A 95 -12.10 15.64 -12.43
CA PRO A 95 -11.60 14.61 -11.53
C PRO A 95 -11.10 13.33 -12.20
N GLY A 96 -11.81 12.82 -13.20
CA GLY A 96 -11.38 11.60 -13.91
C GLY A 96 -10.05 11.75 -14.64
N TRP A 97 -9.78 12.94 -15.19
CA TRP A 97 -8.49 13.31 -15.82
C TRP A 97 -7.37 13.56 -14.81
N ILE A 98 -7.68 13.65 -13.52
CA ILE A 98 -6.70 13.69 -12.44
C ILE A 98 -6.43 12.28 -11.94
N LEU A 99 -7.48 11.58 -11.49
CA LEU A 99 -7.35 10.31 -10.78
C LEU A 99 -6.81 9.18 -11.67
N ILE A 100 -7.28 9.03 -12.91
CA ILE A 100 -6.84 7.95 -13.79
C ILE A 100 -5.35 8.11 -14.14
N PRO A 101 -4.88 9.26 -14.68
CA PRO A 101 -3.46 9.45 -14.96
C PRO A 101 -2.60 9.36 -13.70
N PHE A 102 -3.05 9.91 -12.57
CA PHE A 102 -2.34 9.82 -11.29
C PHE A 102 -2.13 8.36 -10.86
N THR A 103 -3.19 7.54 -10.96
CA THR A 103 -3.13 6.09 -10.68
C THR A 103 -2.09 5.44 -11.59
N LEU A 104 -2.20 5.62 -12.90
CA LEU A 104 -1.33 4.98 -13.89
C LEU A 104 0.14 5.38 -13.72
N ILE A 105 0.42 6.66 -13.45
CA ILE A 105 1.78 7.16 -13.21
C ILE A 105 2.34 6.56 -11.92
N CYS A 106 1.58 6.59 -10.82
CA CYS A 106 2.03 6.03 -9.55
C CYS A 106 2.32 4.54 -9.67
N SER A 107 1.43 3.78 -10.32
CA SER A 107 1.57 2.33 -10.51
C SER A 107 2.76 1.99 -11.41
N PHE A 108 2.98 2.75 -12.48
CA PHE A 108 4.14 2.58 -13.36
C PHE A 108 5.47 2.78 -12.62
N ILE A 109 5.57 3.85 -11.81
CA ILE A 109 6.76 4.11 -11.00
C ILE A 109 6.89 3.06 -9.90
N CYS A 110 5.78 2.63 -9.30
CA CYS A 110 5.75 1.58 -8.29
C CYS A 110 6.30 0.25 -8.83
N PHE A 111 5.86 -0.18 -10.01
CA PHE A 111 6.43 -1.36 -10.69
C PHE A 111 7.90 -1.16 -11.06
N ARG A 112 8.30 0.05 -11.45
CA ARG A 112 9.72 0.35 -11.68
C ARG A 112 10.54 0.20 -10.41
N LEU A 113 10.04 0.63 -9.25
CA LEU A 113 10.68 0.44 -7.95
C LEU A 113 10.73 -1.03 -7.56
N LEU A 114 9.65 -1.77 -7.74
CA LEU A 114 9.58 -3.22 -7.50
C LEU A 114 10.68 -3.95 -8.29
N ILE A 115 10.81 -3.67 -9.60
CA ILE A 115 11.89 -4.23 -10.44
C ILE A 115 13.26 -3.84 -9.87
N SER A 116 13.43 -2.60 -9.44
CA SER A 116 14.68 -2.08 -8.87
C SER A 116 15.07 -2.76 -7.55
N ILE A 117 14.09 -3.04 -6.69
CA ILE A 117 14.27 -3.77 -5.43
C ILE A 117 14.66 -5.21 -5.76
N TYR A 118 13.91 -5.88 -6.64
CA TYR A 118 14.20 -7.26 -7.05
C TYR A 118 15.60 -7.40 -7.65
N ASP A 119 15.97 -6.55 -8.61
CA ASP A 119 17.27 -6.59 -9.28
C ASP A 119 18.43 -6.31 -8.31
N HIS A 120 18.18 -5.53 -7.27
CA HIS A 120 19.16 -5.24 -6.23
C HIS A 120 19.38 -6.44 -5.31
N LEU A 121 18.32 -7.15 -4.95
CA LEU A 121 18.37 -8.31 -4.05
C LEU A 121 18.89 -9.57 -4.75
N PHE A 122 18.51 -9.76 -6.03
CA PHE A 122 18.74 -11.00 -6.77
C PHE A 122 19.45 -10.75 -8.12
N PRO A 123 20.69 -10.20 -8.10
CA PRO A 123 21.40 -9.88 -9.32
C PRO A 123 21.68 -11.13 -10.16
N GLY A 124 21.26 -11.12 -11.43
CA GLY A 124 21.53 -12.21 -12.37
C GLY A 124 20.63 -13.44 -12.23
N ASN A 125 19.51 -13.36 -11.50
CA ASN A 125 18.56 -14.48 -11.39
C ASN A 125 18.05 -14.93 -12.78
N LYS A 126 18.17 -16.22 -13.09
CA LYS A 126 17.71 -16.83 -14.36
C LYS A 126 16.19 -16.73 -14.55
N HIS A 127 15.43 -16.72 -13.46
CA HIS A 127 13.97 -16.66 -13.46
C HIS A 127 13.41 -15.26 -13.19
N ARG A 128 14.26 -14.23 -13.31
CA ARG A 128 13.92 -12.83 -13.02
C ARG A 128 12.55 -12.40 -13.53
N THR A 129 12.26 -12.61 -14.81
CA THR A 129 11.01 -12.13 -15.42
C THR A 129 9.80 -12.76 -14.76
N ILE A 130 9.77 -14.08 -14.62
CA ILE A 130 8.61 -14.77 -14.02
C ILE A 130 8.50 -14.48 -12.53
N SER A 131 9.61 -14.37 -11.79
CA SER A 131 9.59 -13.96 -10.38
C SER A 131 9.01 -12.56 -10.21
N ILE A 132 9.38 -11.59 -11.06
CA ILE A 132 8.82 -10.24 -10.99
C ILE A 132 7.32 -10.23 -11.34
N TRP A 133 6.89 -11.02 -12.35
CA TRP A 133 5.47 -11.18 -12.67
C TRP A 133 4.69 -11.77 -11.50
N LEU A 134 5.19 -12.84 -10.89
CA LEU A 134 4.56 -13.46 -9.71
C LEU A 134 4.58 -12.53 -8.51
N PHE A 135 5.62 -11.71 -8.33
CA PHE A 135 5.63 -10.69 -7.28
C PHE A 135 4.49 -9.70 -7.48
N ALA A 136 4.41 -9.13 -8.69
CA ALA A 136 3.42 -8.12 -9.03
C ALA A 136 1.99 -8.67 -8.97
N TRP A 137 1.70 -9.79 -9.62
CA TRP A 137 0.33 -10.22 -9.89
C TRP A 137 -0.11 -11.48 -9.15
N GLY A 138 0.82 -12.15 -8.47
CA GLY A 138 0.56 -13.43 -7.82
C GLY A 138 0.41 -14.60 -8.80
N GLY A 139 0.02 -15.76 -8.26
CA GLY A 139 -0.16 -17.01 -9.01
C GLY A 139 -1.63 -17.40 -9.24
N GLY A 140 -2.60 -16.55 -8.86
CA GLY A 140 -4.04 -16.81 -9.08
C GLY A 140 -4.69 -17.84 -8.14
N LEU A 141 -4.03 -18.23 -7.04
CA LEU A 141 -4.52 -19.28 -6.14
C LEU A 141 -5.87 -18.94 -5.50
N LEU A 142 -6.13 -17.68 -5.13
CA LEU A 142 -7.43 -17.22 -4.64
C LEU A 142 -8.56 -17.51 -5.64
N THR A 143 -8.37 -17.14 -6.91
CA THR A 143 -9.33 -17.38 -8.00
C THR A 143 -9.51 -18.88 -8.27
N LEU A 144 -8.41 -19.64 -8.28
CA LEU A 144 -8.44 -21.09 -8.47
C LEU A 144 -9.23 -21.79 -7.34
N SER A 145 -8.98 -21.40 -6.09
CA SER A 145 -9.72 -21.93 -4.93
C SER A 145 -11.20 -21.56 -4.98
N GLY A 146 -11.55 -20.34 -5.41
CA GLY A 146 -12.94 -19.94 -5.63
C GLY A 146 -13.64 -20.75 -6.72
N PHE A 147 -12.94 -21.02 -7.84
CA PHE A 147 -13.45 -21.89 -8.91
C PHE A 147 -13.73 -23.32 -8.41
N PHE A 148 -12.81 -23.93 -7.65
CA PHE A 148 -13.06 -25.26 -7.08
C PHE A 148 -14.18 -25.27 -6.04
N ALA A 149 -14.28 -24.23 -5.20
CA ALA A 149 -15.41 -24.09 -4.29
C ALA A 149 -16.73 -24.01 -5.07
N GLN A 150 -16.76 -23.28 -6.17
CA GLN A 150 -17.93 -23.20 -7.05
C GLN A 150 -18.34 -24.57 -7.60
N LEU A 151 -17.38 -25.37 -8.09
CA LEU A 151 -17.66 -26.72 -8.58
C LEU A 151 -18.28 -27.64 -7.51
N LEU A 152 -17.90 -27.45 -6.23
CA LEU A 152 -18.41 -28.24 -5.12
C LEU A 152 -19.79 -27.77 -4.62
N TYR A 153 -20.06 -26.46 -4.65
CA TYR A 153 -21.28 -25.87 -4.06
C TYR A 153 -22.34 -25.45 -5.10
N GLY A 154 -22.08 -25.62 -6.40
CA GLY A 154 -23.09 -25.48 -7.45
C GLY A 154 -23.50 -24.04 -7.80
N SER A 155 -22.69 -23.03 -7.49
CA SER A 155 -22.96 -21.66 -7.96
C SER A 155 -22.63 -21.52 -9.45
N SER A 156 -23.42 -20.76 -10.21
CA SER A 156 -23.21 -20.53 -11.65
C SER A 156 -22.66 -19.13 -11.99
N THR A 157 -22.43 -18.28 -10.99
CA THR A 157 -22.01 -16.90 -11.23
C THR A 157 -20.49 -16.76 -11.30
N VAL A 158 -20.00 -16.05 -12.31
CA VAL A 158 -18.57 -15.72 -12.47
C VAL A 158 -18.02 -15.02 -11.22
N ASN A 159 -18.84 -14.21 -10.54
CA ASN A 159 -18.44 -13.53 -9.29
C ASN A 159 -18.08 -14.49 -8.15
N SER A 160 -18.55 -15.74 -8.20
CA SER A 160 -18.28 -16.73 -7.15
C SER A 160 -16.82 -17.18 -7.11
N ILE A 161 -16.04 -16.98 -8.18
CA ILE A 161 -14.59 -17.27 -8.20
C ILE A 161 -13.80 -16.34 -7.26
N PHE A 162 -14.38 -15.20 -6.87
CA PHE A 162 -13.78 -14.24 -5.94
C PHE A 162 -14.35 -14.35 -4.52
N PHE A 163 -15.16 -15.37 -4.22
CA PHE A 163 -15.79 -15.51 -2.90
C PHE A 163 -14.79 -15.56 -1.73
N LEU A 164 -13.62 -16.15 -1.95
CA LEU A 164 -12.54 -16.21 -0.96
C LEU A 164 -11.71 -14.93 -0.89
N ASP A 165 -11.93 -13.99 -1.80
CA ASP A 165 -11.18 -12.74 -1.92
C ASP A 165 -11.98 -11.59 -1.29
N PRO A 166 -11.44 -10.92 -0.26
CA PRO A 166 -12.14 -9.80 0.38
C PRO A 166 -12.51 -8.71 -0.63
N GLY A 167 -13.69 -8.13 -0.46
CA GLY A 167 -14.23 -7.13 -1.40
C GLY A 167 -14.44 -7.69 -2.81
N ALA A 168 -14.67 -9.01 -2.97
CA ALA A 168 -14.86 -9.66 -4.26
C ALA A 168 -13.69 -9.42 -5.24
N GLY A 169 -12.47 -9.41 -4.73
CA GLY A 169 -11.28 -9.14 -5.55
C GLY A 169 -10.84 -7.68 -5.56
N TRP A 170 -11.59 -6.76 -4.93
CA TRP A 170 -11.19 -5.36 -4.84
C TRP A 170 -10.31 -5.06 -3.62
N TRP A 171 -10.15 -5.96 -2.65
CA TRP A 171 -9.25 -5.62 -1.56
C TRP A 171 -7.76 -5.61 -1.97
N GLY A 172 -7.34 -6.57 -2.81
CA GLY A 172 -5.96 -6.63 -3.30
C GLY A 172 -5.02 -7.24 -2.26
N LEU A 173 -5.16 -8.55 -2.02
CA LEU A 173 -4.23 -9.28 -1.13
C LEU A 173 -2.85 -9.52 -1.77
N ASN A 174 -2.73 -9.31 -3.09
CA ASN A 174 -1.47 -9.29 -3.81
C ASN A 174 -1.11 -7.86 -4.21
N PHE A 175 0.18 -7.65 -4.51
CA PHE A 175 0.75 -6.31 -4.66
C PHE A 175 0.10 -5.48 -5.79
N GLY A 176 0.02 -6.03 -7.00
CA GLY A 176 -0.37 -5.29 -8.20
C GLY A 176 -1.85 -4.93 -8.25
N ARG A 177 -2.73 -5.70 -7.59
CA ARG A 177 -4.17 -5.37 -7.53
C ARG A 177 -4.46 -4.13 -6.70
N SER A 178 -3.70 -3.88 -5.63
CA SER A 178 -3.85 -2.66 -4.84
C SER A 178 -3.58 -1.40 -5.64
N LEU A 179 -2.77 -1.51 -6.71
CA LEU A 179 -2.39 -0.36 -7.51
C LEU A 179 -3.53 0.17 -8.39
N PHE A 180 -4.66 -0.55 -8.52
CA PHE A 180 -5.84 -0.04 -9.24
C PHE A 180 -6.49 1.15 -8.55
N PHE A 181 -6.25 1.34 -7.25
CA PHE A 181 -6.81 2.46 -6.49
C PHE A 181 -5.86 3.64 -6.52
N SER A 182 -6.40 4.82 -6.79
CA SER A 182 -5.60 6.02 -7.06
C SER A 182 -4.66 6.38 -5.93
N CYS A 183 -5.19 6.49 -4.71
CA CYS A 183 -4.37 6.83 -3.55
C CYS A 183 -3.53 5.64 -3.06
N GLU A 184 -4.01 4.40 -3.17
CA GLU A 184 -3.20 3.22 -2.81
C GLU A 184 -1.96 3.09 -3.69
N ALA A 185 -2.07 3.32 -5.00
CA ALA A 185 -0.93 3.32 -5.90
C ALA A 185 0.15 4.32 -5.46
N TYR A 186 -0.27 5.50 -5.02
CA TYR A 186 0.60 6.52 -4.48
C TYR A 186 1.23 6.11 -3.14
N TYR A 187 0.45 5.54 -2.21
CA TYR A 187 0.97 5.08 -0.94
C TYR A 187 2.00 3.96 -1.12
N HIS A 188 1.74 3.01 -2.03
CA HIS A 188 2.67 1.93 -2.38
C HIS A 188 3.94 2.45 -3.06
N LEU A 189 3.83 3.48 -3.91
CA LEU A 189 4.97 4.17 -4.49
C LEU A 189 5.87 4.74 -3.38
N LEU A 190 5.31 5.48 -2.42
CA LEU A 190 6.08 6.03 -1.29
C LEU A 190 6.66 4.91 -0.42
N PHE A 191 5.85 3.90 -0.08
CA PHE A 191 6.26 2.77 0.74
C PHE A 191 7.47 2.04 0.12
N LEU A 192 7.38 1.62 -1.16
CA LEU A 192 8.51 0.99 -1.85
C LEU A 192 9.67 1.96 -2.06
N GLY A 193 9.39 3.26 -2.18
CA GLY A 193 10.41 4.31 -2.23
C GLY A 193 11.28 4.31 -0.98
N VAL A 194 10.67 4.20 0.20
CA VAL A 194 11.39 4.08 1.48
C VAL A 194 12.15 2.77 1.54
N ILE A 195 11.53 1.63 1.25
CA ILE A 195 12.22 0.33 1.25
C ILE A 195 13.44 0.35 0.30
N TYR A 196 13.28 0.87 -0.91
CA TYR A 196 14.38 0.99 -1.86
C TYR A 196 15.49 1.92 -1.34
N CYS A 197 15.15 3.06 -0.74
CA CYS A 197 16.13 3.96 -0.14
C CYS A 197 16.88 3.29 1.01
N LEU A 198 16.21 2.54 1.89
CA LEU A 198 16.85 1.80 2.98
C LEU A 198 17.82 0.75 2.46
N LEU A 199 17.40 -0.06 1.47
CA LEU A 199 18.27 -1.06 0.83
C LEU A 199 19.51 -0.43 0.17
N LYS A 200 19.34 0.75 -0.44
CA LYS A 200 20.43 1.53 -1.05
C LYS A 200 21.19 2.45 -0.08
N GLN A 201 20.86 2.40 1.22
CA GLN A 201 21.46 3.25 2.25
C GLN A 201 21.35 4.76 1.95
N LYS A 202 20.27 5.17 1.26
CA LYS A 202 19.93 6.56 0.98
C LYS A 202 19.07 7.12 2.11
N TRP A 203 19.70 7.32 3.26
CA TRP A 203 19.06 7.64 4.53
C TRP A 203 18.15 8.89 4.49
N ALA A 204 18.64 9.98 3.89
CA ALA A 204 17.85 11.21 3.78
C ALA A 204 16.60 11.01 2.90
N GLY A 205 16.72 10.25 1.81
CA GLY A 205 15.59 9.92 0.95
C GLY A 205 14.56 9.05 1.67
N ALA A 206 15.01 8.05 2.44
CA ALA A 206 14.12 7.25 3.28
C ALA A 206 13.31 8.13 4.24
N LEU A 207 13.99 9.04 4.96
CA LEU A 207 13.33 9.92 5.94
C LEU A 207 12.31 10.86 5.30
N VAL A 208 12.66 11.53 4.19
CA VAL A 208 11.78 12.47 3.49
C VAL A 208 10.53 11.76 2.97
N ILE A 209 10.69 10.58 2.37
CA ILE A 209 9.57 9.82 1.83
C ILE A 209 8.73 9.21 2.97
N SER A 210 9.34 8.77 4.08
CA SER A 210 8.62 8.35 5.31
C SER A 210 7.76 9.48 5.86
N ALA A 211 8.30 10.70 5.97
CA ALA A 211 7.55 11.87 6.43
C ALA A 211 6.37 12.19 5.48
N MET A 212 6.60 12.15 4.17
CA MET A 212 5.57 12.36 3.16
C MET A 212 4.46 11.33 3.26
N LEU A 213 4.77 10.04 3.44
CA LEU A 213 3.75 9.00 3.60
C LEU A 213 2.99 9.15 4.92
N SER A 214 3.69 9.47 6.00
CA SER A 214 3.10 9.72 7.32
C SER A 214 1.97 10.74 7.27
N ILE A 215 2.20 11.87 6.60
CA ILE A 215 1.21 12.95 6.47
C ILE A 215 0.22 12.73 5.32
N SER A 216 0.28 11.60 4.61
CA SER A 216 -0.60 11.31 3.47
C SER A 216 -1.66 10.26 3.78
N HIS A 217 -1.36 9.32 4.68
CA HIS A 217 -2.29 8.24 5.02
C HIS A 217 -2.06 7.70 6.44
N PRO A 218 -3.11 7.59 7.28
CA PRO A 218 -2.99 7.06 8.64
C PRO A 218 -2.52 5.60 8.65
N PHE A 219 -3.22 4.70 7.95
CA PHE A 219 -2.94 3.26 8.02
C PHE A 219 -1.58 2.87 7.42
N THR A 220 -1.29 3.32 6.21
CA THR A 220 -0.01 3.00 5.56
C THR A 220 1.16 3.72 6.22
N GLY A 221 0.92 4.93 6.74
CA GLY A 221 1.91 5.68 7.49
C GLY A 221 2.33 4.94 8.76
N ILE A 222 1.37 4.54 9.61
CA ILE A 222 1.71 3.79 10.83
C ILE A 222 2.35 2.44 10.52
N GLU A 223 1.89 1.74 9.49
CA GLU A 223 2.47 0.47 9.07
C GLU A 223 3.94 0.64 8.67
N LEU A 224 4.24 1.52 7.73
CA LEU A 224 5.62 1.77 7.29
C LEU A 224 6.50 2.23 8.46
N LEU A 225 6.07 3.23 9.23
CA LEU A 225 6.88 3.80 10.31
C LEU A 225 7.15 2.78 11.42
N SER A 226 6.21 1.88 11.69
CA SER A 226 6.40 0.78 12.64
C SER A 226 7.44 -0.21 12.12
N ILE A 227 7.39 -0.56 10.83
CA ILE A 227 8.35 -1.46 10.18
C ILE A 227 9.76 -0.87 10.21
N THR A 228 9.90 0.37 9.73
CA THR A 228 11.20 1.04 9.62
C THR A 228 11.79 1.33 10.98
N SER A 229 10.98 1.80 11.95
CA SER A 229 11.44 2.04 13.32
C SER A 229 11.88 0.75 14.01
N ALA A 230 11.09 -0.33 13.90
CA ALA A 230 11.46 -1.63 14.46
C ALA A 230 12.77 -2.15 13.87
N TRP A 231 12.95 -2.04 12.56
CA TRP A 231 14.19 -2.45 11.89
C TRP A 231 15.37 -1.58 12.28
N LEU A 232 15.23 -0.24 12.25
CA LEU A 232 16.29 0.69 12.63
C LEU A 232 16.75 0.46 14.08
N LEU A 233 15.81 0.27 15.00
CA LEU A 233 16.10 -0.05 16.40
C LEU A 233 16.80 -1.39 16.54
N ALA A 234 16.31 -2.44 15.88
CA ALA A 234 16.94 -3.76 15.90
C ALA A 234 18.36 -3.70 15.34
N GLU A 235 18.55 -3.07 14.18
CA GLU A 235 19.86 -2.90 13.55
C GLU A 235 20.83 -2.13 14.44
N LYS A 236 20.37 -1.05 15.09
CA LYS A 236 21.24 -0.19 15.88
C LYS A 236 21.57 -0.78 17.26
N ILE A 237 20.58 -1.37 17.93
CA ILE A 237 20.70 -1.83 19.33
C ILE A 237 21.13 -3.30 19.39
N ILE A 238 20.45 -4.18 18.66
CA ILE A 238 20.67 -5.63 18.72
C ILE A 238 21.86 -6.01 17.83
N PHE A 239 21.83 -5.61 16.55
CA PHE A 239 22.86 -6.00 15.57
C PHE A 239 24.05 -5.02 15.50
N LYS A 240 23.99 -3.90 16.22
CA LYS A 240 25.06 -2.88 16.32
C LYS A 240 25.60 -2.43 14.96
N ASN A 241 24.73 -2.31 13.97
CA ASN A 241 25.08 -1.91 12.62
C ASN A 241 25.58 -0.45 12.60
N LYS A 242 26.87 -0.28 12.34
CA LYS A 242 27.54 1.04 12.34
C LYS A 242 27.20 1.89 11.11
N ASN A 243 26.71 1.28 10.03
CA ASN A 243 26.40 2.00 8.80
C ASN A 243 25.13 2.86 8.92
N ILE A 244 24.26 2.54 9.88
CA ILE A 244 23.03 3.29 10.13
C ILE A 244 23.36 4.49 11.03
N PRO A 245 23.17 5.72 10.55
CA PRO A 245 23.47 6.91 11.35
C PRO A 245 22.44 7.06 12.48
N ALA A 246 22.89 7.54 13.64
CA ALA A 246 22.01 7.71 14.81
C ALA A 246 20.89 8.73 14.58
N TRP A 247 21.17 9.78 13.80
CA TRP A 247 20.15 10.79 13.45
C TRP A 247 18.96 10.17 12.71
N LEU A 248 19.17 9.16 11.86
CA LEU A 248 18.07 8.52 11.13
C LEU A 248 17.12 7.81 12.10
N VAL A 249 17.65 7.10 13.09
CA VAL A 249 16.84 6.42 14.11
C VAL A 249 16.02 7.44 14.90
N ILE A 250 16.66 8.51 15.36
CA ILE A 250 15.98 9.56 16.14
C ILE A 250 14.91 10.25 15.29
N SER A 251 15.22 10.63 14.05
CA SER A 251 14.29 11.30 13.16
C SER A 251 13.11 10.41 12.77
N GLU A 252 13.32 9.13 12.48
CA GLU A 252 12.21 8.20 12.17
C GLU A 252 11.27 8.04 13.37
N LEU A 253 11.83 7.92 14.59
CA LEU A 253 11.03 7.86 15.81
C LEU A 253 10.25 9.16 16.05
N LEU A 254 10.83 10.32 15.76
CA LEU A 254 10.11 11.59 15.84
C LEU A 254 8.96 11.67 14.83
N ILE A 255 9.12 11.14 13.61
CA ILE A 255 8.03 11.05 12.63
C ILE A 255 6.94 10.11 13.15
N LEU A 256 7.31 8.96 13.72
CA LEU A 256 6.36 8.02 14.33
C LEU A 256 5.59 8.67 15.49
N LEU A 257 6.28 9.37 16.39
CA LEU A 257 5.65 10.08 17.50
C LEU A 257 4.71 11.18 17.00
N PHE A 258 5.14 11.95 15.99
CA PHE A 258 4.28 12.95 15.35
C PHE A 258 3.05 12.30 14.71
N HIS A 259 3.21 11.17 14.01
CA HIS A 259 2.12 10.43 13.38
C HIS A 259 1.09 9.98 14.42
N LEU A 260 1.55 9.35 15.49
CA LEU A 260 0.70 8.89 16.60
C LEU A 260 0.00 10.08 17.28
N TYR A 261 0.73 11.15 17.56
CA TYR A 261 0.15 12.37 18.12
C TYR A 261 -0.93 12.94 17.20
N TYR A 262 -0.64 13.12 15.91
CA TYR A 262 -1.57 13.75 14.98
C TYR A 262 -2.84 12.91 14.81
N TYR A 263 -2.73 11.63 14.44
CA TYR A 263 -3.90 10.82 14.12
C TYR A 263 -4.63 10.27 15.35
N LEU A 264 -3.93 9.89 16.43
CA LEU A 264 -4.58 9.24 17.57
C LEU A 264 -4.98 10.22 18.68
N TYR A 265 -4.31 11.37 18.79
CA TYR A 265 -4.55 12.33 19.87
C TYR A 265 -5.11 13.67 19.39
N TYR A 266 -4.43 14.36 18.47
CA TYR A 266 -4.82 15.70 18.04
C TYR A 266 -6.14 15.67 17.27
N LEU A 267 -6.25 14.83 16.23
CA LEU A 267 -7.47 14.76 15.44
C LEU A 267 -8.67 14.31 16.29
N THR A 268 -8.47 13.41 17.26
CA THR A 268 -9.56 12.92 18.14
C THR A 268 -10.10 13.99 19.10
N GLN A 269 -9.47 15.17 19.19
CA GLN A 269 -10.03 16.31 19.92
C GLN A 269 -11.22 16.97 19.20
N PHE A 270 -11.40 16.72 17.90
CA PHE A 270 -12.47 17.30 17.08
C PHE A 270 -13.62 16.30 16.87
N ASP A 271 -14.87 16.77 17.00
CA ASP A 271 -16.07 15.94 16.82
C ASP A 271 -16.14 15.28 15.45
N ASP A 272 -15.82 16.04 14.39
CA ASP A 272 -15.76 15.55 13.01
C ASP A 272 -14.88 14.31 12.88
N HIS A 273 -13.70 14.33 13.49
CA HIS A 273 -12.81 13.18 13.41
C HIS A 273 -13.24 12.04 14.32
N ARG A 274 -13.84 12.31 15.48
CA ARG A 274 -14.39 11.25 16.33
C ARG A 274 -15.44 10.44 15.57
N SER A 275 -16.33 11.10 14.82
CA SER A 275 -17.31 10.42 13.95
C SER A 275 -16.64 9.55 12.88
N VAL A 276 -15.60 10.06 12.21
CA VAL A 276 -14.84 9.29 11.22
C VAL A 276 -14.12 8.09 11.87
N ASN A 277 -13.54 8.29 13.04
CA ASN A 277 -12.84 7.25 13.79
C ASN A 277 -13.78 6.12 14.24
N GLU A 278 -15.04 6.42 14.56
CA GLU A 278 -16.05 5.40 14.82
C GLU A 278 -16.33 4.53 13.59
N GLN A 279 -16.30 5.10 12.38
CA GLN A 279 -16.42 4.35 11.13
C GLN A 279 -15.17 3.50 10.84
N TYR A 280 -14.00 3.90 11.36
CA TYR A 280 -12.80 3.06 11.31
C TYR A 280 -12.83 1.91 12.31
N ALA A 281 -13.67 1.95 13.34
CA ALA A 281 -13.77 0.88 14.33
C ALA A 281 -14.47 -0.41 13.83
N LEU A 282 -14.63 -0.57 12.50
CA LEU A 282 -15.23 -1.73 11.87
C LEU A 282 -14.30 -2.95 11.95
N ASN A 283 -14.87 -4.10 12.32
CA ASN A 283 -14.15 -5.37 12.37
C ASN A 283 -14.08 -6.04 10.98
N TRP A 284 -13.44 -5.37 10.04
CA TRP A 284 -13.07 -5.95 8.75
C TRP A 284 -11.85 -6.85 8.96
N ARG A 285 -12.10 -8.10 9.35
CA ARG A 285 -11.06 -9.10 9.58
C ARG A 285 -10.72 -9.88 8.33
N LEU A 286 -9.45 -10.25 8.18
CA LEU A 286 -9.04 -11.20 7.16
C LEU A 286 -9.45 -12.61 7.59
N ARG A 287 -10.38 -13.23 6.86
CA ARG A 287 -10.87 -14.56 7.19
C ARG A 287 -9.76 -15.59 6.99
N PHE A 288 -9.64 -16.55 7.92
CA PHE A 288 -8.65 -17.62 7.85
C PHE A 288 -8.65 -18.37 6.49
N PHE A 289 -9.83 -18.64 5.94
CA PHE A 289 -9.98 -19.30 4.63
C PHE A 289 -9.49 -18.46 3.45
N SER A 290 -9.35 -17.14 3.61
CA SER A 290 -8.71 -16.24 2.64
C SER A 290 -7.19 -16.19 2.82
N ILE A 291 -6.69 -16.27 4.06
CA ILE A 291 -5.25 -16.23 4.40
C ILE A 291 -4.50 -17.36 3.68
N ILE A 292 -5.03 -18.58 3.73
CA ILE A 292 -4.37 -19.76 3.16
C ILE A 292 -4.11 -19.57 1.66
N PRO A 293 -5.12 -19.44 0.79
CA PRO A 293 -4.88 -19.27 -0.64
C PRO A 293 -4.17 -17.95 -0.98
N ALA A 294 -4.25 -16.92 -0.13
CA ALA A 294 -3.52 -15.67 -0.33
C ALA A 294 -2.00 -15.81 -0.10
N TYR A 295 -1.58 -16.55 0.94
CA TYR A 295 -0.20 -16.48 1.42
C TYR A 295 0.50 -17.83 1.60
N CYS A 296 -0.14 -18.98 1.40
CA CYS A 296 0.48 -20.28 1.70
C CYS A 296 1.75 -20.53 0.89
N ILE A 297 1.77 -20.18 -0.41
CA ILE A 297 2.93 -20.38 -1.27
C ILE A 297 4.08 -19.47 -0.85
N THR A 298 3.83 -18.16 -0.72
CA THR A 298 4.88 -17.21 -0.33
C THR A 298 5.36 -17.44 1.09
N GLY A 299 4.46 -17.80 2.01
CA GLY A 299 4.77 -18.18 3.39
C GLY A 299 5.63 -19.44 3.46
N LEU A 300 5.28 -20.49 2.71
CA LEU A 300 6.09 -21.72 2.66
C LEU A 300 7.49 -21.45 2.09
N LEU A 301 7.58 -20.67 1.02
CA LEU A 301 8.87 -20.28 0.43
C LEU A 301 9.71 -19.45 1.41
N ALA A 302 9.11 -18.48 2.10
CA ALA A 302 9.78 -17.70 3.14
C ALA A 302 10.32 -18.60 4.27
N LEU A 303 9.52 -19.56 4.74
CA LEU A 303 9.97 -20.54 5.74
C LEU A 303 11.13 -21.39 5.20
N LEU A 304 11.02 -21.93 3.99
CA LEU A 304 12.10 -22.74 3.38
C LEU A 304 13.40 -21.94 3.21
N SER A 305 13.30 -20.65 2.86
CA SER A 305 14.45 -19.74 2.76
C SER A 305 15.19 -19.59 4.08
N VAL A 306 14.46 -19.40 5.19
CA VAL A 306 15.01 -19.29 6.55
C VAL A 306 15.67 -20.61 7.00
N TRP A 307 14.94 -21.71 6.89
CA TRP A 307 15.30 -22.97 7.56
C TRP A 307 16.21 -23.87 6.73
N LYS A 308 16.03 -23.94 5.40
CA LYS A 308 16.70 -24.92 4.55
C LYS A 308 17.83 -24.32 3.71
N ILE A 309 17.62 -23.13 3.15
CA ILE A 309 18.53 -22.57 2.14
C ILE A 309 19.65 -21.78 2.82
N ASN A 310 19.30 -20.88 3.74
CA ASN A 310 20.29 -19.97 4.32
C ASN A 310 20.90 -20.50 5.62
N LYS A 311 20.21 -21.40 6.35
CA LYS A 311 20.44 -21.67 7.79
C LYS A 311 20.20 -20.40 8.62
N PRO A 312 19.57 -20.48 9.81
CA PRO A 312 19.18 -19.30 10.58
C PRO A 312 20.30 -18.28 10.80
N GLY A 313 21.51 -18.73 11.15
CA GLY A 313 22.64 -17.82 11.43
C GLY A 313 23.04 -16.94 10.22
N LYS A 314 23.03 -17.48 9.00
CA LYS A 314 23.36 -16.70 7.79
C LYS A 314 22.18 -15.85 7.33
N PHE A 315 20.95 -16.33 7.53
CA PHE A 315 19.76 -15.55 7.25
C PHE A 315 19.74 -14.26 8.08
N PHE A 316 19.94 -14.39 9.39
CA PHE A 316 19.97 -13.28 10.34
C PHE A 316 21.25 -12.44 10.27
N SER A 317 22.27 -12.81 9.49
CA SER A 317 23.44 -11.94 9.30
C SER A 317 23.18 -10.84 8.26
N GLN A 318 22.23 -11.06 7.35
CA GLN A 318 21.88 -10.09 6.29
C GLN A 318 20.83 -9.10 6.77
N SER A 319 21.14 -7.80 6.65
CA SER A 319 20.27 -6.73 7.11
C SER A 319 18.94 -6.65 6.32
N GLN A 320 18.97 -6.93 5.02
CA GLN A 320 17.73 -6.97 4.21
C GLN A 320 16.75 -8.06 4.65
N ASN A 321 17.24 -9.23 5.07
CA ASN A 321 16.38 -10.32 5.53
C ASN A 321 15.70 -9.95 6.86
N ARG A 322 16.42 -9.26 7.74
CA ARG A 322 15.87 -8.72 8.98
C ARG A 322 14.82 -7.64 8.72
N LEU A 323 15.03 -6.78 7.71
CA LEU A 323 14.04 -5.79 7.28
C LEU A 323 12.75 -6.49 6.82
N PHE A 324 12.83 -7.46 5.92
CA PHE A 324 11.64 -8.12 5.39
C PHE A 324 10.95 -9.01 6.43
N LEU A 325 11.69 -9.59 7.37
CA LEU A 325 11.11 -10.30 8.50
C LEU A 325 10.33 -9.34 9.42
N LEU A 326 10.92 -8.20 9.80
CA LEU A 326 10.22 -7.22 10.63
C LEU A 326 9.06 -6.57 9.90
N TRP A 327 9.17 -6.37 8.58
CA TRP A 327 8.04 -6.01 7.73
C TRP A 327 6.90 -7.02 7.90
N PHE A 328 7.16 -8.30 7.62
CA PHE A 328 6.14 -9.33 7.77
C PHE A 328 5.51 -9.36 9.17
N LEU A 329 6.33 -9.34 10.22
CA LEU A 329 5.86 -9.41 11.60
C LEU A 329 4.96 -8.22 11.93
N VAL A 330 5.37 -7.00 11.59
CA VAL A 330 4.58 -5.79 11.88
C VAL A 330 3.30 -5.76 11.04
N ALA A 331 3.39 -5.97 9.72
CA ALA A 331 2.21 -5.98 8.84
C ALA A 331 1.21 -7.06 9.25
N PHE A 332 1.68 -8.26 9.60
CA PHE A 332 0.82 -9.34 10.06
C PHE A 332 0.21 -9.05 11.43
N SER A 333 0.98 -8.49 12.38
CA SER A 333 0.45 -8.07 13.68
C SER A 333 -0.59 -6.96 13.54
N LEU A 334 -0.36 -5.97 12.69
CA LEU A 334 -1.34 -4.91 12.42
C LEU A 334 -2.57 -5.48 11.69
N ALA A 335 -2.42 -6.42 10.77
CA ALA A 335 -3.56 -7.06 10.11
C ALA A 335 -4.43 -7.95 11.02
N ASN A 336 -3.92 -8.31 12.20
CA ASN A 336 -4.61 -9.14 13.20
C ASN A 336 -4.68 -8.46 14.57
N HIS A 337 -4.58 -7.12 14.62
CA HIS A 337 -4.51 -6.39 15.88
C HIS A 337 -5.80 -6.53 16.72
N GLU A 338 -6.92 -6.92 16.10
CA GLU A 338 -8.19 -7.21 16.77
C GLU A 338 -8.09 -8.34 17.81
N MET A 339 -7.02 -9.14 17.77
CA MET A 339 -6.73 -10.15 18.77
C MET A 339 -6.30 -9.55 20.12
N VAL A 340 -5.85 -8.29 20.14
CA VAL A 340 -5.24 -7.64 21.32
C VAL A 340 -5.93 -6.32 21.66
N ILE A 341 -6.31 -5.53 20.66
CA ILE A 341 -6.93 -4.21 20.83
C ILE A 341 -8.25 -4.12 20.05
N LYS A 342 -9.01 -3.05 20.28
CA LYS A 342 -10.26 -2.81 19.52
C LYS A 342 -9.94 -2.76 18.01
N PRO A 343 -10.72 -3.47 17.16
CA PRO A 343 -10.49 -3.47 15.72
C PRO A 343 -10.64 -2.07 15.14
N MET A 344 -9.69 -1.69 14.29
CA MET A 344 -9.65 -0.48 13.48
C MET A 344 -9.37 -0.88 12.03
N GLN A 345 -10.40 -1.40 11.35
CA GLN A 345 -10.35 -1.98 10.01
C GLN A 345 -9.07 -2.81 9.72
N PRO A 346 -8.83 -3.93 10.43
CA PRO A 346 -7.59 -4.72 10.34
C PRO A 346 -7.17 -5.07 8.90
N LEU A 347 -8.13 -5.29 8.01
CA LEU A 347 -7.88 -5.61 6.61
C LEU A 347 -7.04 -4.55 5.88
N HIS A 348 -7.00 -3.28 6.30
CA HIS A 348 -6.20 -2.23 5.63
C HIS A 348 -4.70 -2.53 5.59
N PHE A 349 -4.18 -3.25 6.59
CA PHE A 349 -2.78 -3.64 6.66
C PHE A 349 -2.42 -4.83 5.75
N THR A 350 -3.39 -5.31 4.94
CA THR A 350 -3.22 -6.50 4.09
C THR A 350 -3.10 -6.22 2.60
N ARG A 351 -3.14 -4.95 2.17
CA ARG A 351 -3.20 -4.45 0.77
C ARG A 351 -1.96 -4.81 -0.10
N GLY A 352 -1.42 -6.02 0.01
CA GLY A 352 -0.21 -6.48 -0.66
C GLY A 352 1.05 -6.36 0.20
N TYR A 353 1.00 -5.73 1.38
CA TYR A 353 2.16 -5.57 2.26
C TYR A 353 2.68 -6.91 2.80
N ILE A 354 1.79 -7.75 3.34
CA ILE A 354 2.12 -9.12 3.81
C ILE A 354 2.66 -9.97 2.64
N TRP A 355 1.99 -9.90 1.49
CA TRP A 355 2.42 -10.60 0.28
C TRP A 355 3.84 -10.21 -0.11
N ALA A 356 4.14 -8.91 -0.16
CA ALA A 356 5.43 -8.41 -0.59
C ALA A 356 6.56 -8.81 0.37
N SER A 357 6.35 -8.71 1.68
CA SER A 357 7.35 -9.14 2.66
C SER A 357 7.64 -10.64 2.56
N LEU A 358 6.60 -11.48 2.46
CA LEU A 358 6.76 -12.93 2.35
C LEU A 358 7.42 -13.33 1.03
N PHE A 359 7.04 -12.67 -0.07
CA PHE A 359 7.61 -12.93 -1.38
C PHE A 359 9.11 -12.59 -1.43
N LEU A 360 9.51 -11.43 -0.89
CA LEU A 360 10.91 -11.01 -0.83
C LEU A 360 11.75 -11.86 0.12
N LEU A 361 11.15 -12.44 1.16
CA LEU A 361 11.81 -13.40 2.04
C LEU A 361 11.99 -14.79 1.41
N GLY A 362 11.04 -15.21 0.57
CA GLY A 362 10.97 -16.56 0.02
C GLY A 362 11.77 -16.82 -1.25
N ILE A 363 12.30 -15.77 -1.87
CA ILE A 363 13.23 -15.85 -3.00
C ILE A 363 14.66 -15.73 -2.48
#